data_AF-A0A7S2ICQ6-F1
#
_entry.id   AF-A0A7S2ICQ6-F1
#
_cell.length_a   1.000
_cell.length_b   1.000
_cell.length_c   1.000
_cell.angle_alpha   90.00
_cell.angle_beta   90.00
_cell.angle_gamma   90.00
#
_symmetry.space_group_name_H-M   'P 1'
#
loop_
_entity.id
_entity.type
_entity.pdbx_description
1 polymer ?
#
loop_
_entity_poly.entity_id
_entity_poly.type
_entity_poly.pdbx_seq_one_letter_code
_entity_poly.pdbx_strand_id
1 'polypeptide(L)'
;MNRGEVLNTCVSSNSSGRAEPTQLGCDSYSLNSLKECPSSSTRRSTLCSIPSSRRLISCSTAAPRTHSSYKDRHSDIPLKTCSVSFGAVDIRDYELVLGDSPSVSEGPPLSIGWRYKQRSSVSVDEHEMTRGLKRRKGVRIIPPLTRVMMLISEANVPLKEVADAEARARRDRENMIKTAEKARIPGFQQLEEIKEITRRKVGRFVIRRNKKREEKEPWKKAHTVATATAALSPCQ
;
A
#
# COMPACT_ATOMS: atom_id res chain seq x y z
N MET A 1 44.62 8.04 71.48
CA MET A 1 43.44 7.29 71.94
C MET A 1 42.73 6.71 70.73
N ASN A 2 42.95 5.39 70.54
CA ASN A 2 42.11 4.34 69.94
C ASN A 2 41.49 4.59 68.54
N ARG A 3 41.83 3.89 67.44
CA ARG A 3 42.03 2.44 67.12
C ARG A 3 40.85 1.52 67.50
N GLY A 4 40.38 0.79 66.48
CA GLY A 4 39.39 -0.30 66.48
C GLY A 4 38.67 -0.26 65.11
N GLU A 5 39.10 -0.95 64.04
CA GLU A 5 39.17 -2.41 63.82
C GLU A 5 37.93 -3.17 64.33
N VAL A 6 37.27 -3.93 63.43
CA VAL A 6 37.06 -5.40 63.53
C VAL A 6 36.05 -5.88 62.45
N LEU A 7 36.60 -6.61 61.46
CA LEU A 7 36.19 -7.90 60.84
C LEU A 7 34.90 -8.08 60.00
N ASN A 8 35.18 -8.44 58.73
CA ASN A 8 34.82 -9.67 57.99
C ASN A 8 33.37 -10.19 57.92
N THR A 9 32.94 -10.49 56.69
CA THR A 9 32.63 -11.88 56.28
C THR A 9 32.64 -12.05 54.76
N CYS A 10 33.43 -13.02 54.30
CA CYS A 10 33.40 -13.59 52.95
C CYS A 10 32.21 -14.54 52.81
N VAL A 11 31.53 -14.56 51.66
CA VAL A 11 30.92 -15.78 51.11
C VAL A 11 31.06 -15.80 49.58
N SER A 12 31.92 -16.71 49.15
CA SER A 12 31.83 -17.65 48.02
C SER A 12 31.24 -17.21 46.67
N SER A 13 32.15 -17.14 45.70
CA SER A 13 32.17 -17.91 44.45
C SER A 13 30.84 -18.41 43.88
N ASN A 14 30.47 -17.91 42.70
CA ASN A 14 29.73 -18.70 41.73
C ASN A 14 30.34 -18.52 40.33
N SER A 15 31.20 -19.48 39.99
CA SER A 15 31.72 -19.73 38.65
C SER A 15 30.72 -20.60 37.89
N SER A 16 30.11 -20.08 36.83
CA SER A 16 29.52 -20.93 35.78
C SER A 16 29.49 -20.22 34.42
N GLY A 17 30.21 -20.81 33.47
CA GLY A 17 29.83 -20.90 32.06
C GLY A 17 29.65 -19.60 31.27
N ARG A 18 30.74 -18.96 30.86
CA ARG A 18 30.72 -18.11 29.65
C ARG A 18 30.79 -19.03 28.43
N ALA A 19 29.64 -19.25 27.80
CA ALA A 19 29.54 -19.91 26.51
C ALA A 19 30.22 -19.05 25.43
N GLU A 20 31.02 -19.74 24.62
CA GLU A 20 31.59 -19.34 23.35
C GLU A 20 30.62 -18.57 22.45
N PRO A 21 31.05 -17.48 21.79
CA PRO A 21 30.29 -16.86 20.71
C PRO A 21 30.44 -17.72 19.44
N THR A 22 29.39 -18.48 19.12
CA THR A 22 29.24 -19.11 17.81
C THR A 22 29.33 -18.04 16.74
N GLN A 23 30.40 -18.11 15.94
CA GLN A 23 30.56 -17.33 14.71
C GLN A 23 29.40 -17.66 13.78
N LEU A 24 28.43 -16.74 13.68
CA LEU A 24 27.44 -16.77 12.61
C LEU A 24 28.15 -16.33 11.34
N GLY A 25 28.35 -17.32 10.47
CA GLY A 25 28.92 -17.19 9.15
C GLY A 25 28.22 -16.08 8.36
N CYS A 26 29.06 -15.23 7.78
CA CYS A 26 28.70 -14.39 6.67
C CYS A 26 28.41 -15.29 5.45
N ASP A 27 27.16 -15.71 5.30
CA ASP A 27 26.72 -16.33 4.07
C ASP A 27 26.82 -15.31 2.94
N SER A 28 27.84 -15.51 2.12
CA SER A 28 28.07 -14.87 0.85
C SER A 28 26.81 -14.97 0.00
N TYR A 29 26.17 -13.82 -0.26
CA TYR A 29 25.13 -13.70 -1.28
C TYR A 29 25.76 -14.02 -2.64
N SER A 30 25.54 -15.25 -3.08
CA SER A 30 25.92 -15.74 -4.39
C SER A 30 25.14 -14.97 -5.47
N LEU A 31 25.83 -14.03 -6.13
CA LEU A 31 25.37 -13.36 -7.35
C LEU A 31 25.44 -14.34 -8.52
N ASN A 32 24.53 -15.31 -8.60
CA ASN A 32 24.39 -16.19 -9.77
C ASN A 32 22.95 -16.66 -9.95
N SER A 33 22.10 -15.83 -10.55
CA SER A 33 20.92 -16.31 -11.29
C SER A 33 20.37 -15.24 -12.23
N LEU A 34 21.19 -14.85 -13.21
CA LEU A 34 20.66 -14.26 -14.44
C LEU A 34 19.97 -15.38 -15.21
N LYS A 35 18.66 -15.51 -15.04
CA LYS A 35 17.82 -16.26 -15.97
C LYS A 35 17.74 -15.46 -17.26
N GLU A 36 18.33 -16.03 -18.30
CA GLU A 36 18.21 -15.62 -19.68
C GLU A 36 16.74 -15.54 -20.09
N CYS A 37 16.30 -14.35 -20.51
CA CYS A 37 15.01 -14.17 -21.15
C CYS A 37 15.12 -14.61 -22.62
N PRO A 38 14.25 -15.50 -23.12
CA PRO A 38 14.23 -15.83 -24.53
C PRO A 38 13.82 -14.61 -25.36
N SER A 39 14.60 -14.41 -26.40
CA SER A 39 14.49 -13.38 -27.41
C SER A 39 13.19 -13.48 -28.24
N SER A 40 12.74 -12.30 -28.66
CA SER A 40 12.03 -12.04 -29.92
C SER A 40 10.73 -12.79 -30.22
N SER A 41 9.61 -12.07 -30.07
CA SER A 41 8.59 -12.07 -31.13
C SER A 41 8.08 -10.65 -31.38
N THR A 42 8.57 -10.11 -32.49
CA THR A 42 8.16 -8.88 -33.16
C THR A 42 6.64 -8.89 -33.40
N ARG A 43 5.89 -8.02 -32.72
CA ARG A 43 4.52 -7.67 -33.12
C ARG A 43 4.43 -6.21 -33.55
N ARG A 44 4.21 -6.10 -34.85
CA ARG A 44 3.89 -4.95 -35.69
C ARG A 44 2.92 -3.96 -35.02
N SER A 45 3.43 -2.73 -34.92
CA SER A 45 2.74 -1.45 -35.12
C SER A 45 1.29 -1.48 -35.62
N THR A 46 0.38 -0.92 -34.81
CA THR A 46 -0.63 0.02 -35.30
C THR A 46 -0.56 1.26 -34.41
N LEU A 47 0.05 2.31 -34.96
CA LEU A 47 0.14 3.63 -34.34
C LEU A 47 -1.26 4.24 -34.34
N CYS A 48 -1.85 4.41 -33.16
CA CYS A 48 -2.99 5.28 -33.00
C CYS A 48 -2.44 6.72 -32.92
N SER A 49 -2.50 7.42 -34.05
CA SER A 49 -2.13 8.83 -34.17
C SER A 49 -3.04 9.68 -33.30
N ILE A 50 -2.61 10.00 -32.08
CA ILE A 50 -3.25 11.02 -31.25
C ILE A 50 -2.87 12.37 -31.88
N PRO A 51 -3.83 13.20 -32.34
CA PRO A 51 -3.52 14.55 -32.78
C PRO A 51 -3.07 15.35 -31.56
N SER A 52 -1.76 15.64 -31.52
CA SER A 52 -1.14 16.58 -30.60
C SER A 52 -1.65 17.99 -30.90
N SER A 53 -2.83 18.34 -30.38
CA SER A 53 -3.29 19.74 -30.35
C SER A 53 -2.59 20.49 -29.22
N ARG A 54 -1.26 20.65 -29.34
CA ARG A 54 -0.55 21.73 -28.65
C ARG A 54 -0.73 22.97 -29.52
N ARG A 55 -1.74 23.77 -29.20
CA ARG A 55 -1.76 25.17 -29.63
C ARG A 55 -0.59 25.86 -28.96
N LEU A 56 0.54 25.95 -29.67
CA LEU A 56 1.60 26.87 -29.34
C LEU A 56 1.04 28.28 -29.57
N ILE A 57 0.91 29.06 -28.51
CA ILE A 57 0.73 30.50 -28.64
C ILE A 57 2.06 31.01 -29.21
N SER A 58 2.08 31.17 -30.53
CA SER A 58 3.15 31.83 -31.26
C SER A 58 3.07 33.32 -30.92
N CYS A 59 3.92 33.78 -30.02
CA CYS A 59 4.25 35.20 -29.93
C CYS A 59 5.11 35.54 -31.15
N SER A 60 4.44 35.99 -32.20
CA SER A 60 5.10 36.52 -33.39
C SER A 60 5.84 37.80 -33.00
N THR A 61 7.16 37.75 -32.90
CA THR A 61 8.02 38.92 -33.05
C THR A 61 7.97 39.34 -34.51
N ALA A 62 6.91 40.08 -34.87
CA ALA A 62 6.77 40.66 -36.19
C ALA A 62 7.79 41.80 -36.34
N ALA A 63 8.71 41.62 -37.28
CA ALA A 63 9.57 42.69 -37.80
C ALA A 63 8.70 43.83 -38.38
N PRO A 64 9.16 45.09 -38.33
CA PRO A 64 8.38 46.23 -38.82
C PRO A 64 8.30 46.16 -40.35
N ARG A 65 7.11 45.86 -40.88
CA ARG A 65 6.81 46.03 -42.30
C ARG A 65 6.05 47.33 -42.51
N THR A 66 6.61 48.09 -43.44
CA THR A 66 6.27 49.41 -43.94
C THR A 66 4.82 49.57 -44.40
N HIS A 67 4.23 50.70 -44.00
CA HIS A 67 3.13 51.47 -44.59
C HIS A 67 2.13 50.73 -45.51
N SER A 68 0.98 50.37 -44.96
CA SER A 68 -0.28 50.33 -45.69
C SER A 68 -1.30 51.22 -44.98
N SER A 69 -1.65 52.33 -45.65
CA SER A 69 -2.60 53.33 -45.19
C SER A 69 -4.03 52.86 -45.46
N TYR A 70 -4.61 52.11 -44.53
CA TYR A 70 -6.06 51.97 -44.43
C TYR A 70 -6.52 52.67 -43.15
N LYS A 71 -7.24 53.78 -43.33
CA LYS A 71 -7.88 54.55 -42.26
C LYS A 71 -9.09 53.77 -41.76
N ASP A 72 -8.85 52.82 -40.87
CA ASP A 72 -9.94 52.11 -40.20
C ASP A 72 -10.37 52.87 -38.95
N ARG A 73 -11.60 53.37 -38.95
CA ARG A 73 -12.20 54.14 -37.84
C ARG A 73 -12.85 53.17 -36.85
N HIS A 74 -12.03 52.30 -36.26
CA HIS A 74 -12.48 51.56 -35.07
C HIS A 74 -12.31 52.45 -33.85
N SER A 75 -13.44 52.81 -33.25
CA SER A 75 -13.53 53.44 -31.93
C SER A 75 -12.60 52.75 -30.93
N ASP A 76 -11.66 53.51 -30.35
CA ASP A 76 -10.72 53.12 -29.30
C ASP A 76 -11.47 52.70 -28.03
N ILE A 77 -12.03 51.49 -28.02
CA ILE A 77 -12.40 50.83 -26.77
C ILE A 77 -11.08 50.30 -26.20
N PRO A 78 -10.62 50.76 -25.02
CA PRO A 78 -9.40 50.24 -24.43
C PRO A 78 -9.59 48.75 -24.19
N LEU A 79 -8.98 47.92 -25.04
CA LEU A 79 -8.94 46.48 -24.83
C LEU A 79 -8.18 46.27 -23.54
N LYS A 80 -8.91 46.05 -22.43
CA LYS A 80 -8.31 45.68 -21.14
C LYS A 80 -7.45 44.45 -21.39
N THR A 81 -6.14 44.63 -21.31
CA THR A 81 -5.20 43.54 -21.40
C THR A 81 -5.36 42.69 -20.14
N CYS A 82 -5.95 41.51 -20.28
CA CYS A 82 -5.93 40.52 -19.21
C CYS A 82 -4.51 39.98 -19.09
N SER A 83 -3.75 40.48 -18.11
CA SER A 83 -2.50 39.86 -17.71
C SER A 83 -2.77 38.77 -16.67
N VAL A 84 -2.08 37.64 -16.81
CA VAL A 84 -2.05 36.57 -15.82
C VAL A 84 -0.75 36.70 -15.06
N SER A 85 -0.82 36.83 -13.74
CA SER A 85 0.33 36.77 -12.84
C SER A 85 0.20 35.57 -11.92
N PHE A 86 1.31 34.91 -11.63
CA PHE A 86 1.35 33.86 -10.62
C PHE A 86 1.72 34.48 -9.27
N GLY A 87 1.08 33.99 -8.21
CA GLY A 87 1.34 34.44 -6.84
C GLY A 87 2.54 33.73 -6.23
N ALA A 88 2.45 33.41 -4.94
CA ALA A 88 3.47 32.66 -4.23
C ALA A 88 3.15 31.14 -4.20
N VAL A 89 4.18 30.34 -3.91
CA VAL A 89 4.14 28.88 -3.85
C VAL A 89 4.17 28.42 -2.40
N ASP A 90 3.13 27.70 -2.02
CA ASP A 90 3.01 27.02 -0.74
C ASP A 90 3.45 25.55 -0.85
N ILE A 91 4.44 25.13 -0.05
CA ILE A 91 4.96 23.75 -0.06
C ILE A 91 4.56 23.05 1.23
N ARG A 92 4.00 21.84 1.10
CA ARG A 92 3.60 20.96 2.21
C ARG A 92 4.44 19.69 2.20
N ASP A 93 5.09 19.41 3.33
CA ASP A 93 5.78 18.16 3.58
C ASP A 93 4.85 17.25 4.38
N TYR A 94 4.29 16.23 3.71
CA TYR A 94 3.45 15.23 4.38
C TYR A 94 4.32 14.21 5.09
N GLU A 95 3.78 13.69 6.19
CA GLU A 95 4.42 12.59 6.90
C GLU A 95 4.43 11.30 6.07
N LEU A 96 5.43 10.47 6.34
CA LEU A 96 5.51 9.11 5.82
C LEU A 96 4.81 8.16 6.78
N VAL A 97 4.00 7.25 6.23
CA VAL A 97 3.32 6.19 6.99
C VAL A 97 3.42 4.86 6.25
N LEU A 98 3.14 3.76 6.96
CA LEU A 98 2.96 2.45 6.33
C LEU A 98 1.77 2.49 5.38
N GLY A 99 1.97 1.99 4.16
CA GLY A 99 0.90 1.82 3.18
C GLY A 99 0.31 0.41 3.17
N ASP A 100 -0.66 0.19 2.27
CA ASP A 100 -1.30 -1.11 2.04
C ASP A 100 -1.30 -1.50 0.54
N SER A 101 -0.34 -0.99 -0.24
CA SER A 101 -0.32 -1.24 -1.69
C SER A 101 0.21 -2.65 -2.01
N PRO A 102 -0.58 -3.54 -2.64
CA PRO A 102 -0.14 -4.87 -3.06
C PRO A 102 0.75 -4.85 -4.32
N SER A 103 0.92 -3.67 -4.93
CA SER A 103 1.71 -3.52 -6.16
C SER A 103 3.22 -3.46 -5.91
N VAL A 104 3.65 -3.33 -4.65
CA VAL A 104 5.07 -3.35 -4.30
C VAL A 104 5.66 -4.72 -4.61
N SER A 105 6.85 -4.74 -5.24
CA SER A 105 7.54 -5.98 -5.57
C SER A 105 8.17 -6.62 -4.33
N GLU A 106 8.80 -5.82 -3.50
CA GLU A 106 9.57 -6.22 -2.32
C GLU A 106 9.47 -5.12 -1.26
N GLY A 107 9.75 -5.41 0.01
CA GLY A 107 9.81 -4.40 1.06
C GLY A 107 8.45 -3.80 1.46
N PRO A 108 8.44 -2.99 2.52
CA PRO A 108 7.22 -2.41 3.06
C PRO A 108 6.65 -1.32 2.13
N PRO A 109 5.33 -1.32 1.84
CA PRO A 109 4.71 -0.23 1.12
C PRO A 109 4.80 1.09 1.91
N LEU A 110 5.13 2.18 1.21
CA LEU A 110 5.06 3.54 1.75
C LEU A 110 3.75 4.21 1.35
N SER A 111 3.22 5.06 2.23
CA SER A 111 2.13 5.98 1.94
C SER A 111 2.41 7.34 2.58
N ILE A 112 1.62 8.34 2.20
CA ILE A 112 1.60 9.65 2.83
C ILE A 112 0.45 9.71 3.84
N GLY A 113 0.73 10.24 5.02
CA GLY A 113 -0.30 10.52 6.01
C GLY A 113 -1.02 11.85 5.74
N TRP A 114 -1.98 12.17 6.59
CA TRP A 114 -2.74 13.42 6.49
C TRP A 114 -2.07 14.59 7.20
N ARG A 115 -1.16 14.32 8.15
CA ARG A 115 -0.41 15.38 8.84
C ARG A 115 0.68 15.91 7.91
N TYR A 116 0.85 17.23 7.91
CA TYR A 116 1.86 17.90 7.11
C TYR A 116 2.52 19.04 7.87
N LYS A 117 3.74 19.38 7.45
CA LYS A 117 4.44 20.60 7.84
C LYS A 117 4.36 21.57 6.67
N GLN A 118 3.79 22.75 6.92
CA GLN A 118 3.75 23.83 5.94
C GLN A 118 5.11 24.55 5.93
N ARG A 119 5.74 24.66 4.77
CA ARG A 119 6.93 25.50 4.59
C ARG A 119 6.54 26.97 4.39
N SER A 120 7.51 27.87 4.51
CA SER A 120 7.34 29.27 4.15
C SER A 120 6.94 29.41 2.68
N SER A 121 5.97 30.29 2.43
CA SER A 121 5.58 30.68 1.08
C SER A 121 6.75 31.38 0.38
N VAL A 122 7.07 30.96 -0.83
CA VAL A 122 8.17 31.52 -1.66
C VAL A 122 7.63 32.01 -2.99
N SER A 123 8.26 33.03 -3.58
CA SER A 123 7.85 33.49 -4.92
C SER A 123 8.03 32.37 -5.95
N VAL A 124 7.24 32.39 -7.02
CA VAL A 124 7.39 31.41 -8.11
C VAL A 124 8.79 31.45 -8.70
N ASP A 125 9.34 32.64 -8.93
CA ASP A 125 10.69 32.81 -9.49
C ASP A 125 11.75 32.18 -8.58
N GLU A 126 11.67 32.44 -7.27
CA GLU A 126 12.57 31.83 -6.28
C GLU A 126 12.44 30.31 -6.24
N HIS A 127 11.21 29.78 -6.30
CA HIS A 127 10.98 28.35 -6.35
C HIS A 127 11.61 27.73 -7.61
N GLU A 128 11.44 28.35 -8.78
CA GLU A 128 11.99 27.84 -10.03
C GLU A 128 13.52 27.90 -10.08
N MET A 129 14.13 28.95 -9.53
CA MET A 129 15.58 29.06 -9.40
C MET A 129 16.17 27.99 -8.47
N THR A 130 15.49 27.67 -7.37
CA THR A 130 15.98 26.72 -6.36
C THR A 130 15.65 25.25 -6.66
N ARG A 131 14.65 24.97 -7.52
CA ARG A 131 14.17 23.60 -7.80
C ARG A 131 15.24 22.65 -8.35
N GLY A 132 16.32 23.18 -8.90
CA GLY A 132 17.39 22.42 -9.54
C GLY A 132 16.99 21.82 -10.90
N LEU A 133 17.88 21.00 -11.46
CA LEU A 133 17.65 20.33 -12.75
C LEU A 133 16.45 19.38 -12.69
N LYS A 134 15.69 19.30 -13.78
CA LYS A 134 14.62 18.31 -13.93
C LYS A 134 15.19 16.90 -13.72
N ARG A 135 14.65 16.19 -12.72
CA ARG A 135 15.03 14.80 -12.42
C ARG A 135 14.89 13.95 -13.69
N ARG A 136 15.91 13.13 -14.00
CA ARG A 136 15.87 12.20 -15.14
C ARG A 136 14.67 11.25 -15.01
N LYS A 137 13.99 10.98 -16.12
CA LYS A 137 12.86 10.02 -16.20
C LYS A 137 13.38 8.62 -15.85
N GLY A 138 13.37 8.24 -14.57
CA GLY A 138 13.87 6.94 -14.10
C GLY A 138 14.24 6.91 -12.62
N VAL A 139 14.63 8.05 -12.04
CA VAL A 139 15.04 8.17 -10.62
C VAL A 139 13.83 8.28 -9.67
N ARG A 140 12.73 7.59 -9.97
CA ARG A 140 11.50 7.65 -9.15
C ARG A 140 11.24 6.40 -8.32
N ILE A 141 12.12 5.40 -8.41
CA ILE A 141 12.01 4.16 -7.64
C ILE A 141 12.82 4.31 -6.36
N ILE A 142 12.17 4.15 -5.22
CA ILE A 142 12.82 4.11 -3.91
C ILE A 142 13.15 2.64 -3.61
N PRO A 143 14.43 2.28 -3.42
CA PRO A 143 14.83 0.91 -3.09
C PRO A 143 14.14 0.38 -1.83
N PRO A 144 13.89 -0.95 -1.72
CA PRO A 144 13.23 -1.55 -0.55
C PRO A 144 13.89 -1.19 0.78
N LEU A 145 15.23 -1.28 0.84
CA LEU A 145 15.98 -0.95 2.06
C LEU A 145 15.81 0.52 2.44
N THR A 146 15.82 1.43 1.47
CA THR A 146 15.61 2.86 1.71
C THR A 146 14.23 3.12 2.31
N ARG A 147 13.19 2.40 1.88
CA ARG A 147 11.84 2.52 2.46
C ARG A 147 11.80 2.06 3.92
N VAL A 148 12.46 0.94 4.25
CA VAL A 148 12.59 0.46 5.64
C VAL A 148 13.28 1.51 6.50
N MET A 149 14.38 2.08 6.01
CA MET A 149 15.11 3.13 6.74
C MET A 149 14.24 4.36 6.96
N MET A 150 13.58 4.88 5.92
CA MET A 150 12.67 6.03 6.03
C MET A 150 11.57 5.80 7.09
N LEU A 151 10.95 4.61 7.11
CA LEU A 151 9.90 4.28 8.09
C LEU A 151 10.43 4.25 9.53
N ILE A 152 11.63 3.73 9.74
CA ILE A 152 12.22 3.63 11.07
C ILE A 152 12.76 4.98 11.54
N SER A 153 13.54 5.68 10.70
CA SER A 153 14.23 6.90 11.09
C SER A 153 13.35 8.15 11.05
N GLU A 154 12.47 8.27 10.06
CA GLU A 154 11.65 9.47 9.88
C GLU A 154 10.24 9.30 10.46
N ALA A 155 9.61 8.15 10.22
CA ALA A 155 8.24 7.89 10.69
C ALA A 155 8.16 7.24 12.08
N ASN A 156 9.30 6.88 12.68
CA ASN A 156 9.39 6.21 13.99
C ASN A 156 8.52 4.94 14.09
N VAL A 157 8.38 4.21 12.99
CA VAL A 157 7.62 2.96 12.95
C VAL A 157 8.50 1.83 13.47
N PRO A 158 8.04 1.01 14.42
CA PRO A 158 8.83 -0.10 14.95
C PRO A 158 9.07 -1.16 13.87
N LEU A 159 10.27 -1.75 13.87
CA LEU A 159 10.68 -2.73 12.86
C LEU A 159 9.69 -3.89 12.69
N LYS A 160 9.06 -4.33 13.80
CA LYS A 160 8.04 -5.38 13.78
C LYS A 160 6.84 -4.99 12.89
N GLU A 161 6.33 -3.77 13.01
CA GLU A 161 5.20 -3.32 12.21
C GLU A 161 5.55 -3.19 10.72
N VAL A 162 6.79 -2.78 10.43
CA VAL A 162 7.33 -2.74 9.07
C VAL A 162 7.34 -4.14 8.45
N ALA A 163 7.86 -5.13 9.19
CA ALA A 163 7.89 -6.53 8.76
C ALA A 163 6.49 -7.11 8.57
N ASP A 164 5.56 -6.81 9.49
CA ASP A 164 4.17 -7.24 9.39
C ASP A 164 3.47 -6.63 8.16
N ALA A 165 3.75 -5.37 7.85
CA ALA A 165 3.21 -4.68 6.66
C ALA A 165 3.75 -5.27 5.37
N GLU A 166 5.05 -5.57 5.29
CA GLU A 166 5.64 -6.26 4.16
C GLU A 166 5.01 -7.66 3.96
N ALA A 167 4.84 -8.42 5.04
CA ALA A 167 4.20 -9.73 4.99
C ALA A 167 2.71 -9.65 4.58
N ARG A 168 1.99 -8.58 4.92
CA ARG A 168 0.64 -8.30 4.41
C ARG A 168 0.67 -8.01 2.92
N ALA A 169 1.46 -7.04 2.49
CA ALA A 169 1.56 -6.64 1.08
C ALA A 169 1.93 -7.82 0.16
N ARG A 170 2.84 -8.70 0.61
CA ARG A 170 3.20 -9.93 -0.12
C ARG A 170 2.01 -10.87 -0.27
N ARG A 171 1.25 -11.13 0.80
CA ARG A 171 0.05 -11.96 0.75
C ARG A 171 -1.00 -11.37 -0.19
N ASP A 172 -1.22 -10.06 -0.13
CA ASP A 172 -2.20 -9.40 -0.98
C ASP A 172 -1.80 -9.45 -2.46
N ARG A 173 -0.51 -9.28 -2.76
CA ARG A 173 0.03 -9.49 -4.11
C ARG A 173 -0.21 -10.91 -4.61
N GLU A 174 0.09 -11.93 -3.80
CA GLU A 174 -0.16 -13.34 -4.15
C GLU A 174 -1.65 -13.59 -4.41
N ASN A 175 -2.53 -13.01 -3.58
CA ASN A 175 -3.97 -13.11 -3.75
C ASN A 175 -4.44 -12.42 -5.04
N MET A 176 -3.88 -11.25 -5.37
CA MET A 176 -4.18 -10.55 -6.62
C MET A 176 -3.73 -11.34 -7.84
N ILE A 177 -2.55 -11.96 -7.81
CA ILE A 177 -2.05 -12.80 -8.91
C ILE A 177 -2.99 -13.99 -9.12
N LYS A 178 -3.35 -14.71 -8.04
CA LYS A 178 -4.30 -15.83 -8.10
C LYS A 178 -5.67 -15.39 -8.61
N THR A 179 -6.14 -14.20 -8.21
CA THR A 179 -7.42 -13.65 -8.66
C THR A 179 -7.38 -13.28 -10.14
N ALA A 180 -6.30 -12.63 -10.59
CA ALA A 180 -6.09 -12.27 -11.98
C ALA A 180 -5.95 -13.50 -12.88
N GLU A 181 -5.27 -14.55 -12.41
CA GLU A 181 -5.15 -15.83 -13.11
C GLU A 181 -6.51 -16.50 -13.28
N LYS A 182 -7.30 -16.60 -12.21
CA LYS A 182 -8.66 -17.15 -12.28
C LYS A 182 -9.56 -16.32 -13.19
N ALA A 183 -9.48 -15.00 -13.14
CA ALA A 183 -10.25 -14.11 -14.00
C ALA A 183 -9.92 -14.27 -15.51
N ARG A 184 -8.75 -14.81 -15.85
CA ARG A 184 -8.39 -15.14 -17.24
C ARG A 184 -9.05 -16.42 -17.74
N ILE A 185 -9.57 -17.27 -16.85
CA ILE A 185 -10.27 -18.49 -17.24
C ILE A 185 -11.65 -18.11 -17.80
N PRO A 186 -11.97 -18.44 -19.07
CA PRO A 186 -13.28 -18.15 -19.64
C PRO A 186 -14.40 -18.78 -18.81
N GLY A 187 -15.46 -18.02 -18.54
CA GLY A 187 -16.61 -18.50 -17.75
C GLY A 187 -16.37 -18.59 -16.23
N PHE A 188 -15.19 -18.19 -15.72
CA PHE A 188 -14.90 -18.21 -14.29
C PHE A 188 -15.87 -17.35 -13.46
N GLN A 189 -16.26 -16.18 -13.98
CA GLN A 189 -17.24 -15.30 -13.33
C GLN A 189 -18.60 -16.00 -13.16
N GLN A 190 -19.07 -16.70 -14.18
CA GLN A 190 -20.34 -17.44 -14.16
C GLN A 190 -20.28 -18.59 -13.14
N LEU A 191 -19.14 -19.28 -13.06
CA LEU A 191 -18.94 -20.36 -12.08
C LEU A 191 -18.93 -19.83 -10.63
N GLU A 192 -18.30 -18.67 -10.38
CA GLU A 192 -18.33 -18.03 -9.06
C GLU A 192 -19.75 -17.61 -8.66
N GLU A 193 -20.52 -17.04 -9.59
CA GLU A 193 -21.92 -16.68 -9.34
C GLU A 193 -22.78 -17.90 -8.99
N ILE A 194 -22.65 -18.99 -9.74
CA ILE A 194 -23.36 -20.25 -9.47
C ILE A 194 -22.96 -20.80 -8.10
N LYS A 195 -21.67 -20.77 -7.77
CA LYS A 195 -21.16 -21.22 -6.46
C LYS A 195 -21.75 -20.39 -5.33
N GLU A 196 -21.82 -19.08 -5.47
CA GLU A 196 -22.38 -18.18 -4.46
C GLU A 196 -23.89 -18.38 -4.28
N ILE A 197 -24.64 -18.55 -5.39
CA ILE A 197 -26.07 -18.91 -5.34
C ILE A 197 -26.26 -20.24 -4.59
N THR A 198 -25.42 -21.23 -4.91
CA THR A 198 -25.48 -22.56 -4.29
C THR A 198 -25.17 -22.47 -2.80
N ARG A 199 -24.11 -21.75 -2.41
CA ARG A 199 -23.76 -21.50 -1.00
C ARG A 199 -24.93 -20.88 -0.22
N ARG A 200 -25.60 -19.88 -0.79
CA ARG A 200 -26.78 -19.24 -0.16
C ARG A 200 -27.97 -20.18 -0.05
N LYS A 201 -28.17 -21.10 -1.00
CA LYS A 201 -29.25 -22.11 -0.94
C LYS A 201 -28.94 -23.21 0.06
N VAL A 202 -27.70 -23.70 0.11
CA VAL A 202 -27.23 -24.69 1.08
C VAL A 202 -27.33 -24.12 2.50
N GLY A 203 -26.90 -22.88 2.73
CA GLY A 203 -27.05 -22.22 4.03
C GLY A 203 -28.49 -22.17 4.52
N ARG A 204 -29.45 -21.82 3.63
CA ARG A 204 -30.89 -21.85 3.94
C ARG A 204 -31.39 -23.25 4.29
N PHE A 205 -30.90 -24.28 3.61
CA PHE A 205 -31.28 -25.67 3.89
C PHE A 205 -30.73 -26.16 5.24
N VAL A 206 -29.47 -25.84 5.56
CA VAL A 206 -28.85 -26.19 6.85
C VAL A 206 -29.58 -25.51 8.01
N ILE A 207 -29.87 -24.21 7.91
CA ILE A 207 -30.64 -23.48 8.92
C ILE A 207 -32.03 -24.12 9.11
N ARG A 208 -32.74 -24.42 8.01
CA ARG A 208 -34.06 -25.07 8.07
C ARG A 208 -34.00 -26.46 8.71
N ARG A 209 -32.94 -27.22 8.46
CA ARG A 209 -32.73 -28.56 9.05
C ARG A 209 -32.44 -28.48 10.54
N ASN A 210 -31.61 -27.53 10.98
CA ASN A 210 -31.32 -27.30 12.39
C ASN A 210 -32.59 -26.89 13.15
N LYS A 211 -33.38 -25.94 12.60
CA LYS A 211 -34.65 -25.54 13.20
C LYS A 211 -35.62 -26.72 13.38
N LYS A 212 -35.77 -27.58 12.36
CA LYS A 212 -36.58 -28.81 12.47
C LYS A 212 -36.05 -29.81 13.50
N ARG A 213 -34.75 -29.82 13.76
CA ARG A 213 -34.12 -30.68 14.78
C ARG A 213 -34.42 -30.15 16.18
N GLU A 214 -34.30 -28.83 16.37
CA GLU A 214 -34.68 -28.13 17.61
C GLU A 214 -36.16 -28.28 17.93
N GLU A 215 -37.06 -28.22 16.94
CA GLU A 215 -38.50 -28.43 17.15
C GLU A 215 -38.84 -29.87 17.59
N LYS A 216 -38.04 -30.88 17.23
CA LYS A 216 -38.29 -32.30 17.57
C LYS A 216 -37.68 -32.74 18.91
N GLU A 217 -36.66 -32.04 19.38
CA GLU A 217 -36.03 -32.23 20.69
C GLU A 217 -37.03 -32.27 21.87
N PRO A 218 -37.96 -31.30 22.03
CA PRO A 218 -38.90 -31.30 23.14
C PRO A 218 -39.86 -32.49 23.12
N TRP A 219 -40.33 -32.90 21.93
CA TRP A 219 -41.22 -34.07 21.79
C TRP A 219 -40.52 -35.37 22.15
N LYS A 220 -39.24 -35.52 21.77
CA LYS A 220 -38.44 -36.68 22.18
C LYS A 220 -38.25 -36.71 23.69
N LYS A 221 -37.91 -35.58 24.30
CA LYS A 221 -37.77 -35.45 25.76
C LYS A 221 -39.07 -35.79 26.48
N ALA A 222 -40.20 -35.26 26.02
CA ALA A 222 -41.51 -35.55 26.57
C ALA A 222 -41.87 -37.05 26.45
N HIS A 223 -41.61 -37.67 25.30
CA HIS A 223 -41.86 -39.09 25.12
C HIS A 223 -40.98 -39.95 26.04
N THR A 224 -39.69 -39.67 26.14
CA THR A 224 -38.79 -40.40 27.04
C THR A 224 -39.21 -40.28 28.50
N VAL A 225 -39.61 -39.08 28.95
CA VAL A 225 -40.13 -38.87 30.31
C VAL A 225 -41.41 -39.66 30.52
N ALA A 226 -42.37 -39.59 29.60
CA ALA A 226 -43.64 -40.34 29.71
C ALA A 226 -43.42 -41.86 29.75
N THR A 227 -42.51 -42.40 28.92
CA THR A 227 -42.15 -43.82 28.94
C THR A 227 -41.49 -44.22 30.27
N ALA A 228 -40.61 -43.38 30.82
CA ALA A 228 -39.98 -43.63 32.12
C ALA A 228 -40.99 -43.57 33.28
N THR A 229 -41.92 -42.61 33.26
CA THR A 229 -42.98 -42.49 34.27
C THR A 229 -43.94 -43.68 34.23
N ALA A 230 -44.31 -44.16 33.04
CA ALA A 230 -45.16 -45.34 32.89
C ALA A 230 -44.51 -46.62 33.44
N ALA A 231 -43.19 -46.77 33.29
CA ALA A 231 -42.44 -47.91 33.81
C ALA A 231 -42.33 -47.95 35.35
N LEU A 232 -42.55 -46.81 36.02
CA LEU A 232 -42.46 -46.68 37.48
C LEU A 232 -43.82 -46.74 38.19
N SER A 233 -44.94 -46.86 37.44
CA SER A 233 -46.26 -47.06 38.04
C SER A 233 -46.40 -48.51 38.52
N PRO A 234 -46.47 -48.77 39.84
CA PRO A 234 -46.66 -50.12 40.35
C PRO A 234 -48.10 -50.56 40.06
N CYS A 235 -48.28 -51.76 39.50
CA CYS A 235 -49.59 -52.43 39.49
C CYS A 235 -50.06 -52.59 40.94
N GLN A 236 -51.05 -51.80 41.35
CA GLN A 236 -51.81 -52.01 42.58
C GLN A 236 -52.94 -52.99 42.34
#